data_AF-A0A0Q5WD92-F1
#
_entry.id   AF-A0A0Q5WD92-F1
#
_cell.length_a   1.000
_cell.length_b   1.000
_cell.length_c   1.000
_cell.angle_alpha   90.00
_cell.angle_beta   90.00
_cell.angle_gamma   90.00
#
_symmetry.space_group_name_H-M   'P 1'
#
loop_
_entity.id
_entity.type
_entity.pdbx_description
1 polymer ?
#
loop_
_entity_poly.entity_id
_entity_poly.type
_entity_poly.pdbx_seq_one_letter_code
_entity_poly.pdbx_strand_id
1 'polypeptide(L)'
;MFEIDEMALLTREVLRERGAELIAEACAWAVGTSDRPHHLRRRGRLVASGTTVGVRAENGQPLADEEGGRLDLGDARPGSFRDALNMVDAEGVLHADRFDVAVLEPFVLETCVRAGERLRRTRPAAWAELADEVGEDPADAAAVVRAGEWEAPLRIDAEHLVLAAIGDTSLALVEAEGVPLSLVRAAEALTREAAPRPPAPAPRTEDLAGAVFLATVALEGLPTPVPPTHVDRVLDALVEEGLAREEVLGVLPHLPLEPATEADLRRLAERLPE
;
A
#
# COMPACT_ATOMS: atom_id res chain seq x y z
N MET A 1 -14.08 2.36 36.94
CA MET A 1 -14.16 0.97 36.47
C MET A 1 -13.28 0.93 35.24
N PHE A 2 -12.22 0.12 35.21
CA PHE A 2 -11.38 0.03 34.00
C PHE A 2 -12.20 -0.76 32.98
N GLU A 3 -12.69 -0.07 31.95
CA GLU A 3 -13.29 -0.76 30.81
C GLU A 3 -12.17 -1.55 30.14
N ILE A 4 -12.40 -2.85 30.00
CA ILE A 4 -11.47 -3.73 29.31
C ILE A 4 -11.58 -3.35 27.83
N ASP A 5 -10.49 -2.87 27.24
CA ASP A 5 -10.42 -2.65 25.79
C ASP A 5 -10.62 -4.00 25.08
N GLU A 6 -11.85 -4.26 24.64
CA GLU A 6 -12.25 -5.50 24.01
C GLU A 6 -11.48 -5.72 22.70
N MET A 7 -11.19 -4.64 21.98
CA MET A 7 -10.38 -4.69 20.76
C MET A 7 -8.95 -5.11 21.07
N ALA A 8 -8.33 -4.56 22.11
CA ALA A 8 -6.98 -4.95 22.51
C ALA A 8 -6.87 -6.43 22.94
N LEU A 9 -7.94 -7.01 23.50
CA LEU A 9 -7.96 -8.45 23.79
C LEU A 9 -8.17 -9.30 22.53
N LEU A 10 -9.13 -8.91 21.70
CA LEU A 10 -9.52 -9.66 20.51
C LEU A 10 -8.44 -9.65 19.44
N THR A 11 -7.75 -8.52 19.23
CA THR A 11 -6.60 -8.42 18.33
C THR A 11 -5.49 -9.40 18.71
N ARG A 12 -5.19 -9.54 20.01
CA ARG A 12 -4.23 -10.54 20.51
C ARG A 12 -4.71 -11.98 20.37
N GLU A 13 -6.01 -12.23 20.54
CA GLU A 13 -6.59 -13.55 20.27
C GLU A 13 -6.40 -13.93 18.80
N VAL A 14 -6.79 -13.04 17.88
CA VAL A 14 -6.65 -13.27 16.43
C VAL A 14 -5.17 -13.38 16.03
N LEU A 15 -4.26 -12.59 16.61
CA LEU A 15 -2.83 -12.73 16.37
C LEU A 15 -2.33 -14.13 16.72
N ARG A 16 -2.76 -14.69 17.86
CA ARG A 16 -2.37 -16.06 18.25
C ARG A 16 -2.90 -17.11 17.28
N GLU A 17 -4.13 -16.95 16.81
CA GLU A 17 -4.71 -17.85 15.79
C GLU A 17 -3.92 -17.79 14.47
N ARG A 18 -3.43 -16.60 14.10
CA ARG A 18 -2.67 -16.36 12.87
C ARG A 18 -1.16 -16.50 13.03
N GLY A 19 -0.66 -16.91 14.19
CA GLY A 19 0.79 -16.92 14.47
C GLY A 19 1.60 -17.73 13.46
N ALA A 20 1.07 -18.88 13.00
CA ALA A 20 1.71 -19.68 11.97
C ALA A 20 1.76 -18.97 10.60
N GLU A 21 0.71 -18.21 10.24
CA GLU A 21 0.69 -17.39 9.03
C GLU A 21 1.75 -16.29 9.10
N LEU A 22 1.87 -15.61 10.25
CA LEU A 22 2.88 -14.57 10.45
C LEU A 22 4.31 -15.12 10.30
N ILE A 23 4.59 -16.26 10.91
CA ILE A 23 5.91 -16.91 10.83
C ILE A 23 6.20 -17.31 9.38
N ALA A 24 5.22 -17.85 8.66
CA ALA A 24 5.38 -18.21 7.25
C ALA A 24 5.67 -16.98 6.37
N GLU A 25 4.95 -15.87 6.57
CA GLU A 25 5.20 -14.60 5.85
C GLU A 25 6.61 -14.05 6.17
N ALA A 26 7.04 -14.13 7.43
CA ALA A 26 8.39 -13.71 7.81
C ALA A 26 9.49 -14.57 7.14
N CYS A 27 9.32 -15.89 7.13
CA CYS A 27 10.23 -16.80 6.41
C CYS A 27 10.23 -16.50 4.90
N ALA A 28 9.05 -16.31 4.29
CA ALA A 28 8.92 -16.02 2.87
C ALA A 28 9.58 -14.69 2.48
N TRP A 29 9.44 -13.66 3.30
CA TRP A 29 10.08 -12.36 3.10
C TRP A 29 11.61 -12.44 3.19
N ALA A 30 12.12 -13.31 4.06
CA ALA A 30 13.57 -13.50 4.22
C ALA A 30 14.22 -14.13 2.97
N VAL A 31 13.48 -14.83 2.11
CA VAL A 31 14.02 -15.53 0.93
C VAL A 31 14.82 -14.58 0.02
N GLY A 32 16.05 -14.99 -0.29
CA GLY A 32 16.97 -14.25 -1.16
C GLY A 32 17.79 -13.18 -0.43
N THR A 33 17.66 -13.08 0.90
CA THR A 33 18.50 -12.20 1.73
C THR A 33 19.95 -12.66 1.69
N SER A 34 20.21 -13.97 1.71
CA SER A 34 21.56 -14.56 1.65
C SER A 34 22.32 -14.19 0.37
N ASP A 35 21.61 -13.97 -0.75
CA ASP A 35 22.21 -13.61 -2.04
C ASP A 35 22.57 -12.13 -2.14
N ARG A 36 22.07 -11.29 -1.22
CA ARG A 36 22.31 -9.84 -1.25
C ARG A 36 23.76 -9.52 -0.88
N PRO A 37 24.36 -8.47 -1.48
CA PRO A 37 25.63 -7.93 -1.01
C PRO A 37 25.50 -7.42 0.42
N HIS A 38 26.47 -7.76 1.27
CA HIS A 38 26.48 -7.28 2.64
C HIS A 38 27.15 -5.89 2.75
N HIS A 39 26.54 -5.01 3.53
CA HIS A 39 27.01 -3.64 3.77
C HIS A 39 27.23 -3.40 5.26
N LEU A 40 28.17 -2.52 5.58
CA LEU A 40 28.44 -2.08 6.96
C LEU A 40 28.84 -0.61 7.00
N ARG A 41 28.60 0.05 8.13
CA ARG A 41 29.10 1.41 8.36
C ARG A 41 30.53 1.37 8.85
N ARG A 42 31.44 1.97 8.09
CA ARG A 42 32.84 2.15 8.48
C ARG A 42 33.16 3.64 8.51
N ARG A 43 33.44 4.17 9.70
CA ARG A 43 33.74 5.61 9.92
C ARG A 43 32.64 6.52 9.34
N GLY A 44 31.38 6.18 9.62
CA GLY A 44 30.21 6.93 9.16
C GLY A 44 29.90 6.80 7.66
N ARG A 45 30.58 5.92 6.92
CA ARG A 45 30.29 5.64 5.50
C ARG A 45 29.81 4.23 5.32
N LEU A 46 28.79 4.07 4.48
CA LEU A 46 28.32 2.76 4.06
C LEU A 46 29.31 2.16 3.05
N VAL A 47 29.78 0.95 3.32
CA VAL A 47 30.70 0.22 2.45
C VAL A 47 30.25 -1.23 2.29
N ALA A 48 30.32 -1.75 1.06
CA ALA A 48 30.15 -3.17 0.82
C ALA A 48 31.32 -3.94 1.46
N SER A 49 31.03 -5.07 2.11
CA SER A 49 32.07 -5.92 2.69
C SER A 49 32.84 -6.74 1.64
N GLY A 50 32.37 -6.77 0.39
CA GLY A 50 32.94 -7.57 -0.69
C GLY A 50 32.47 -9.03 -0.69
N THR A 51 31.47 -9.37 0.11
CA THR A 51 30.85 -10.70 0.21
C THR A 51 29.33 -10.57 0.25
N THR A 52 28.61 -11.66 0.05
CA THR A 52 27.16 -11.70 0.30
C THR A 52 26.86 -11.88 1.78
N VAL A 53 25.62 -11.64 2.17
CA VAL A 53 25.09 -11.91 3.50
C VAL A 53 25.24 -13.40 3.84
N GLY A 54 24.86 -14.29 2.92
CA GLY A 54 24.93 -15.75 3.12
C GLY A 54 26.34 -16.24 3.40
N VAL A 55 27.34 -15.78 2.62
CA VAL A 55 28.75 -16.16 2.84
C VAL A 55 29.24 -15.73 4.22
N ARG A 56 28.80 -14.57 4.73
CA ARG A 56 29.17 -14.14 6.09
C ARG A 56 28.49 -14.98 7.16
N ALA A 57 27.18 -15.21 7.01
CA ALA A 57 26.39 -16.03 7.92
C ALA A 57 26.95 -17.45 8.04
N GLU A 58 27.29 -18.09 6.93
CA GLU A 58 27.91 -19.42 6.90
C GLU A 58 29.28 -19.47 7.60
N ASN A 59 30.05 -18.38 7.49
CA ASN A 59 31.34 -18.25 8.18
C ASN A 59 31.20 -17.82 9.65
N GLY A 60 29.98 -17.72 10.19
CA GLY A 60 29.71 -17.30 11.56
C GLY A 60 30.13 -15.85 11.84
N GLN A 61 30.18 -15.02 10.80
CA GLN A 61 30.52 -13.61 10.93
C GLN A 61 29.25 -12.79 11.21
N PRO A 62 29.30 -11.82 12.14
CA PRO A 62 28.17 -10.92 12.37
C PRO A 62 27.74 -10.19 11.10
N LEU A 63 26.42 -10.04 10.96
CA LEU A 63 25.78 -9.25 9.89
C LEU A 63 25.46 -7.83 10.37
N ALA A 64 25.19 -7.66 11.66
CA ALA A 64 25.07 -6.36 12.29
C ALA A 64 26.42 -5.62 12.37
N ASP A 65 26.37 -4.29 12.35
CA ASP A 65 27.47 -3.45 12.84
C ASP A 65 27.37 -3.26 14.36
N GLU A 66 28.49 -2.88 15.00
CA GLU A 66 28.53 -2.72 16.47
C GLU A 66 27.73 -1.50 16.97
N GLU A 67 27.41 -0.54 16.09
CA GLU A 67 26.87 0.78 16.46
C GLU A 67 25.45 1.06 15.93
N GLY A 68 24.93 0.27 14.99
CA GLY A 68 23.72 0.60 14.21
C GLY A 68 22.57 -0.40 14.31
N GLY A 69 22.71 -1.46 15.10
CA GLY A 69 21.63 -2.40 15.39
C GLY A 69 20.52 -1.81 16.28
N ARG A 70 19.32 -2.39 16.19
CA ARG A 70 18.17 -2.05 17.02
C ARG A 70 18.32 -2.68 18.40
N LEU A 71 18.41 -1.86 19.45
CA LEU A 71 18.68 -2.33 20.82
C LEU A 71 17.57 -3.26 21.36
N ASP A 72 16.34 -3.05 20.92
CA ASP A 72 15.16 -3.81 21.30
C ASP A 72 15.14 -5.24 20.72
N LEU A 73 15.91 -5.52 19.66
CA LEU A 73 16.07 -6.87 19.13
C LEU A 73 16.93 -7.77 20.04
N GLY A 74 17.76 -7.16 20.90
CA GLY A 74 18.67 -7.87 21.80
C GLY A 74 19.83 -8.57 21.08
N ASP A 75 20.59 -9.37 21.83
CA ASP A 75 21.77 -10.06 21.30
C ASP A 75 21.37 -11.11 20.25
N ALA A 76 22.08 -11.09 19.13
CA ALA A 76 21.88 -12.01 18.02
C ALA A 76 23.03 -13.00 17.89
N ARG A 77 22.71 -14.25 17.59
CA ARG A 77 23.70 -15.24 17.17
C ARG A 77 24.14 -14.90 15.73
N PRO A 78 25.46 -14.84 15.43
CA PRO A 78 25.93 -14.58 14.08
C PRO A 78 25.30 -15.50 13.02
N GLY A 79 24.78 -14.90 11.96
CA GLY A 79 24.08 -15.60 10.87
C GLY A 79 22.65 -16.06 11.18
N SER A 80 22.07 -15.66 12.31
CA SER A 80 20.65 -15.91 12.61
C SER A 80 19.73 -14.92 11.90
N PHE A 81 18.42 -15.20 11.91
CA PHE A 81 17.42 -14.25 11.43
C PHE A 81 17.47 -12.92 12.19
N ARG A 82 17.61 -12.95 13.51
CA ARG A 82 17.79 -11.73 14.34
C ARG A 82 19.05 -10.95 13.97
N ASP A 83 20.15 -11.63 13.64
CA ASP A 83 21.38 -10.96 13.17
C ASP A 83 21.14 -10.29 11.81
N ALA A 84 20.44 -10.97 10.90
CA ALA A 84 20.05 -10.40 9.61
C ALA A 84 19.14 -9.17 9.76
N LEU A 85 18.20 -9.15 10.72
CA LEU A 85 17.37 -7.96 10.99
C LEU A 85 18.21 -6.75 11.45
N ASN A 86 19.35 -6.99 12.09
CA ASN A 86 20.25 -5.93 12.55
C ASN A 86 21.24 -5.43 11.48
N MET A 87 21.24 -5.99 10.28
CA MET A 87 22.09 -5.52 9.19
C MET A 87 21.50 -4.30 8.47
N VAL A 88 22.33 -3.56 7.74
CA VAL A 88 21.89 -2.47 6.85
C VAL A 88 21.94 -2.87 5.39
N ASP A 89 21.01 -2.33 4.59
CA ASP A 89 20.98 -2.49 3.14
C ASP A 89 21.94 -1.52 2.41
N ALA A 90 21.91 -1.51 1.07
CA ALA A 90 22.75 -0.67 0.22
C ALA A 90 22.40 0.83 0.32
N GLU A 91 21.22 1.15 0.83
CA GLU A 91 20.75 2.50 1.11
C GLU A 91 21.07 2.91 2.57
N GLY A 92 21.59 1.97 3.37
CA GLY A 92 21.90 2.18 4.78
C GLY A 92 20.67 2.12 5.68
N VAL A 93 19.55 1.57 5.20
CA VAL A 93 18.33 1.34 5.98
C VAL A 93 18.48 0.02 6.74
N LEU A 94 18.02 0.01 7.99
CA LEU A 94 18.06 -1.20 8.81
C LEU A 94 17.09 -2.25 8.25
N HIS A 95 17.52 -3.50 8.21
CA HIS A 95 16.71 -4.58 7.66
C HIS A 95 15.45 -4.82 8.50
N ALA A 96 15.50 -4.59 9.82
CA ALA A 96 14.34 -4.57 10.69
C ALA A 96 13.28 -3.53 10.27
N ASP A 97 13.68 -2.32 9.86
CA ASP A 97 12.72 -1.31 9.39
C ASP A 97 12.04 -1.75 8.09
N ARG A 98 12.77 -2.44 7.22
CA ARG A 98 12.20 -3.05 6.00
C ARG A 98 11.23 -4.17 6.34
N PHE A 99 11.57 -4.98 7.35
CA PHE A 99 10.71 -6.06 7.83
C PHE A 99 9.41 -5.53 8.42
N ASP A 100 9.48 -4.45 9.20
CA ASP A 100 8.32 -3.80 9.78
C ASP A 100 7.33 -3.34 8.70
N VAL A 101 7.82 -2.56 7.73
CA VAL A 101 6.98 -2.01 6.66
C VAL A 101 6.45 -3.10 5.72
N ALA A 102 7.28 -4.09 5.38
CA ALA A 102 6.91 -5.09 4.37
C ALA A 102 6.05 -6.24 4.94
N VAL A 103 6.20 -6.57 6.23
CA VAL A 103 5.59 -7.76 6.83
C VAL A 103 4.72 -7.39 8.03
N LEU A 104 5.30 -6.77 9.08
CA LEU A 104 4.58 -6.61 10.34
C LEU A 104 3.40 -5.64 10.21
N GLU A 105 3.61 -4.45 9.64
CA GLU A 105 2.58 -3.43 9.45
C GLU A 105 1.35 -3.94 8.70
N PRO A 106 1.47 -4.48 7.46
CA PRO A 106 0.31 -4.98 6.73
C PRO A 106 -0.35 -6.18 7.42
N PHE A 107 0.43 -7.09 8.00
CA PHE A 107 -0.12 -8.27 8.67
C PHE A 107 -0.90 -7.91 9.93
N VAL A 108 -0.38 -6.99 10.73
CA VAL A 108 -1.00 -6.49 11.96
C VAL A 108 -2.28 -5.73 11.65
N LEU A 109 -2.26 -4.84 10.64
CA LEU A 109 -3.47 -4.16 10.19
C LEU A 109 -4.55 -5.16 9.79
N GLU A 110 -4.23 -6.14 8.95
CA GLU A 110 -5.19 -7.17 8.55
C GLU A 110 -5.70 -7.98 9.76
N THR A 111 -4.84 -8.27 10.73
CA THR A 111 -5.21 -8.95 11.98
C THR A 111 -6.19 -8.13 12.79
N CYS A 112 -5.96 -6.81 12.91
CA CYS A 112 -6.87 -5.90 13.58
C CYS A 112 -8.22 -5.78 12.87
N VAL A 113 -8.23 -5.70 11.54
CA VAL A 113 -9.47 -5.69 10.76
C VAL A 113 -10.25 -6.99 10.94
N ARG A 114 -9.59 -8.16 10.92
CA ARG A 114 -10.25 -9.44 11.20
C ARG A 114 -10.84 -9.51 12.62
N ALA A 115 -10.16 -8.90 13.61
CA ALA A 115 -10.68 -8.77 14.96
C ALA A 115 -11.91 -7.84 15.01
N GLY A 116 -11.85 -6.66 14.37
CA GLY A 116 -12.98 -5.74 14.25
C GLY A 116 -14.19 -6.38 13.56
N GLU A 117 -13.98 -7.10 12.47
CA GLU A 117 -15.02 -7.87 11.77
C GLU A 117 -15.63 -8.98 12.63
N ARG A 118 -14.82 -9.62 13.48
CA ARG A 118 -15.33 -10.58 14.47
C ARG A 118 -16.19 -9.88 15.51
N LEU A 119 -15.73 -8.76 16.07
CA LEU A 119 -16.49 -7.97 17.06
C LEU A 119 -17.81 -7.46 16.47
N ARG A 120 -17.78 -6.91 15.26
CA ARG A 120 -18.97 -6.46 14.52
C ARG A 120 -20.03 -7.54 14.40
N ARG A 121 -19.62 -8.79 14.12
CA ARG A 121 -20.56 -9.92 13.98
C ARG A 121 -21.08 -10.46 15.31
N THR A 122 -20.24 -10.50 16.34
CA THR A 122 -20.60 -11.15 17.62
C THR A 122 -21.24 -10.18 18.62
N ARG A 123 -20.88 -8.89 18.57
CA ARG A 123 -21.36 -7.81 19.43
C ARG A 123 -21.59 -6.52 18.62
N PRO A 124 -22.60 -6.48 17.74
CA PRO A 124 -22.83 -5.35 16.84
C PRO A 124 -23.09 -4.02 17.56
N ALA A 125 -23.69 -4.05 18.77
CA ALA A 125 -23.93 -2.84 19.55
C ALA A 125 -22.62 -2.21 20.07
N ALA A 126 -21.73 -3.02 20.67
CA ALA A 126 -20.43 -2.56 21.15
C ALA A 126 -19.54 -2.07 19.99
N TRP A 127 -19.62 -2.72 18.83
CA TRP A 127 -18.94 -2.25 17.63
C TRP A 127 -19.46 -0.89 17.15
N ALA A 128 -20.77 -0.67 17.18
CA ALA A 128 -21.36 0.61 16.78
C ALA A 128 -20.98 1.74 17.75
N GLU A 129 -20.95 1.47 19.06
CA GLU A 129 -20.45 2.43 20.06
C GLU A 129 -18.97 2.76 19.81
N LEU A 130 -18.14 1.75 19.58
CA LEU A 130 -16.73 1.95 19.26
C LEU A 130 -16.51 2.80 18.01
N ALA A 131 -17.27 2.54 16.93
CA ALA A 131 -17.18 3.30 15.69
C ALA A 131 -17.59 4.77 15.90
N ASP A 132 -18.62 5.03 16.71
CA ASP A 132 -19.03 6.39 17.09
C ASP A 132 -17.96 7.11 17.92
N GLU A 133 -17.32 6.41 18.86
CA GLU A 133 -16.22 6.96 19.67
C GLU A 133 -15.02 7.43 18.83
N VAL A 134 -14.66 6.67 17.79
CA VAL A 134 -13.57 7.04 16.88
C VAL A 134 -14.02 7.93 15.72
N GLY A 135 -15.33 8.16 15.57
CA GLY A 135 -15.92 9.02 14.54
C GLY A 135 -15.93 8.41 13.14
N GLU A 136 -15.93 7.08 13.01
CA GLU A 136 -15.85 6.37 11.74
C GLU A 136 -17.15 5.60 11.42
N ASP A 137 -17.34 5.25 10.14
CA ASP A 137 -18.50 4.46 9.72
C ASP A 137 -18.40 3.02 10.27
N PRO A 138 -19.38 2.52 11.06
CA PRO A 138 -19.36 1.14 11.55
C PRO A 138 -19.39 0.08 10.43
N ALA A 139 -19.74 0.45 9.19
CA ALA A 139 -19.62 -0.43 8.03
C ALA A 139 -18.17 -0.61 7.54
N ASP A 140 -17.27 0.33 7.84
CA ASP A 140 -15.86 0.31 7.45
C ASP A 140 -14.95 -0.09 8.63
N ALA A 141 -14.77 -1.40 8.80
CA ALA A 141 -13.90 -1.92 9.86
C ALA A 141 -12.44 -1.49 9.72
N ALA A 142 -11.96 -1.20 8.50
CA ALA A 142 -10.59 -0.75 8.30
C ALA A 142 -10.40 0.70 8.75
N ALA A 143 -11.37 1.58 8.45
CA ALA A 143 -11.35 2.95 8.93
C ALA A 143 -11.41 3.02 10.46
N VAL A 144 -12.36 2.30 11.07
CA VAL A 144 -12.49 2.21 12.54
C VAL A 144 -11.17 1.74 13.15
N VAL A 145 -10.59 0.65 12.64
CA VAL A 145 -9.33 0.08 13.16
C VAL A 145 -8.18 1.08 13.13
N ARG A 146 -8.01 1.78 12.00
CA ARG A 146 -6.94 2.78 11.87
C ARG A 146 -7.14 3.96 12.80
N ALA A 147 -8.38 4.43 12.96
CA ALA A 147 -8.69 5.55 13.85
C ALA A 147 -8.46 5.21 15.33
N GLY A 148 -8.64 3.94 15.72
CA GLY A 148 -8.33 3.48 17.07
C GLY A 148 -6.88 3.08 17.34
N GLU A 149 -6.00 3.10 16.32
CA GLU A 149 -4.56 2.85 16.43
C GLU A 149 -4.16 1.52 17.13
N TRP A 150 -5.03 0.50 17.08
CA TRP A 150 -4.78 -0.79 17.73
C TRP A 150 -3.59 -1.56 17.13
N GLU A 151 -3.14 -1.19 15.95
CA GLU A 151 -1.99 -1.78 15.27
C GLU A 151 -0.68 -1.52 16.02
N ALA A 152 -0.51 -0.33 16.60
CA ALA A 152 0.74 0.07 17.25
C ALA A 152 1.15 -0.89 18.39
N PRO A 153 0.30 -1.17 19.40
CA PRO A 153 0.64 -2.13 20.45
C PRO A 153 0.74 -3.57 19.94
N LEU A 154 -0.08 -3.96 18.96
CA LEU A 154 -0.07 -5.33 18.43
C LEU A 154 1.19 -5.64 17.61
N ARG A 155 1.81 -4.61 17.00
CA ARG A 155 3.06 -4.76 16.24
C ARG A 155 4.21 -5.25 17.10
N ILE A 156 4.33 -4.72 18.32
CA ILE A 156 5.34 -5.17 19.29
C ILE A 156 5.12 -6.64 19.66
N ASP A 157 3.86 -7.02 19.92
CA ASP A 157 3.50 -8.41 20.23
C ASP A 157 3.80 -9.36 19.04
N ALA A 158 3.55 -8.90 17.80
CA ALA A 158 3.82 -9.65 16.58
C ALA A 158 5.34 -9.82 16.32
N GLU A 159 6.14 -8.76 16.49
CA GLU A 159 7.59 -8.82 16.38
C GLU A 159 8.18 -9.81 17.39
N HIS A 160 7.77 -9.73 18.66
CA HIS A 160 8.20 -10.67 19.68
C HIS A 160 7.81 -12.11 19.36
N LEU A 161 6.62 -12.33 18.79
CA LEU A 161 6.18 -13.67 18.36
C LEU A 161 7.11 -14.23 17.28
N VAL A 162 7.46 -13.43 16.26
CA VAL A 162 8.39 -13.84 15.20
C VAL A 162 9.78 -14.11 15.77
N LEU A 163 10.32 -13.19 16.57
CA LEU A 163 11.64 -13.34 17.17
C LEU A 163 11.74 -14.56 18.10
N ALA A 164 10.68 -14.85 18.85
CA ALA A 164 10.61 -16.06 19.69
C ALA A 164 10.55 -17.34 18.86
N ALA A 165 9.90 -17.31 17.69
CA ALA A 165 9.77 -18.49 16.82
C ALA A 165 11.03 -18.77 16.00
N ILE A 166 11.61 -17.75 15.37
CA ILE A 166 12.67 -17.92 14.36
C ILE A 166 13.91 -17.04 14.56
N GLY A 167 13.92 -16.12 15.53
CA GLY A 167 15.00 -15.13 15.70
C GLY A 167 16.41 -15.73 15.83
N ASP A 168 16.54 -16.85 16.56
CA ASP A 168 17.82 -17.53 16.77
C ASP A 168 18.08 -18.66 15.75
N THR A 169 17.18 -18.84 14.79
CA THR A 169 17.32 -19.81 13.70
C THR A 169 18.27 -19.26 12.64
N SER A 170 19.13 -20.11 12.06
CA SER A 170 20.04 -19.68 10.99
C SER A 170 19.27 -19.15 9.78
N LEU A 171 19.73 -18.04 9.20
CA LEU A 171 19.09 -17.41 8.05
C LEU A 171 18.80 -18.40 6.91
N ALA A 172 19.76 -19.28 6.58
CA ALA A 172 19.60 -20.29 5.54
C ALA A 172 18.42 -21.25 5.77
N LEU A 173 18.13 -21.63 7.02
CA LEU A 173 16.97 -22.47 7.35
C LEU A 173 15.65 -21.69 7.26
N VAL A 174 15.66 -20.43 7.68
CA VAL A 174 14.49 -19.54 7.57
C VAL A 174 14.13 -19.32 6.10
N GLU A 175 15.12 -19.04 5.25
CA GLU A 175 14.91 -18.93 3.80
C GLU A 175 14.39 -20.24 3.21
N ALA A 176 14.97 -21.38 3.57
CA ALA A 176 14.51 -22.68 3.08
C ALA A 176 13.04 -22.96 3.41
N GLU A 177 12.59 -22.64 4.62
CA GLU A 177 11.19 -22.75 5.04
C GLU A 177 10.28 -21.76 4.28
N GLY A 178 10.80 -20.59 3.92
CA GLY A 178 10.07 -19.53 3.21
C GLY A 178 9.86 -19.77 1.72
N VAL A 179 10.68 -20.63 1.08
CA VAL A 179 10.66 -20.85 -0.38
C VAL A 179 9.24 -21.13 -0.92
N PRO A 180 8.45 -22.07 -0.36
CA PRO A 180 7.14 -22.39 -0.91
C PRO A 180 6.19 -21.19 -0.99
N LEU A 181 6.08 -20.41 0.08
CA LEU A 181 5.20 -19.24 0.12
C LEU A 181 5.75 -18.09 -0.73
N SER A 182 7.06 -17.87 -0.76
CA SER A 182 7.68 -16.84 -1.60
C SER A 182 7.38 -17.04 -3.09
N LEU A 183 7.39 -18.29 -3.57
CA LEU A 183 7.06 -18.64 -4.96
C LEU A 183 5.58 -18.39 -5.28
N VAL A 184 4.68 -18.71 -4.34
CA VAL A 184 3.24 -18.41 -4.49
C VAL A 184 3.03 -16.91 -4.58
N ARG A 185 3.65 -16.12 -3.70
CA ARG A 185 3.56 -14.65 -3.73
C ARG A 185 4.11 -14.05 -5.01
N ALA A 186 5.23 -14.57 -5.52
CA ALA A 186 5.79 -14.15 -6.81
C ALA A 186 4.84 -14.47 -7.98
N ALA A 187 4.22 -15.64 -7.99
CA ALA A 187 3.24 -16.02 -9.01
C ALA A 187 1.96 -15.16 -8.93
N GLU A 188 1.47 -14.85 -7.72
CA GLU A 188 0.34 -13.95 -7.50
C GLU A 188 0.64 -12.53 -8.00
N ALA A 189 1.84 -12.01 -7.71
CA ALA A 189 2.29 -10.69 -8.17
C ALA A 189 2.33 -10.63 -9.70
N LEU A 190 2.96 -11.62 -10.35
CA LEU A 190 2.99 -11.71 -11.82
C LEU A 190 1.58 -11.79 -12.42
N THR A 191 0.68 -12.54 -11.78
CA THR A 191 -0.71 -12.66 -12.25
C THR A 191 -1.46 -11.33 -12.10
N ARG A 192 -1.24 -10.61 -11.00
CA ARG A 192 -1.86 -9.30 -10.74
C ARG A 192 -1.33 -8.23 -11.71
N GLU A 193 -0.05 -8.24 -12.03
CA GLU A 193 0.56 -7.34 -13.02
C GLU A 193 0.08 -7.64 -14.44
N ALA A 194 -0.18 -8.91 -14.77
CA ALA A 194 -0.71 -9.32 -16.06
C ALA A 194 -2.22 -9.04 -16.23
N ALA A 195 -2.94 -8.73 -15.14
CA ALA A 195 -4.37 -8.48 -15.21
C ALA A 195 -4.66 -7.18 -16.00
N PRO A 196 -5.61 -7.21 -16.97
CA PRO A 196 -5.98 -6.01 -17.70
C PRO A 196 -6.47 -4.95 -16.72
N ARG A 197 -5.88 -3.76 -16.79
CA ARG A 197 -6.33 -2.62 -15.99
C ARG A 197 -7.79 -2.33 -16.36
N PRO A 198 -8.71 -2.25 -15.39
CA PRO A 198 -10.08 -1.88 -15.70
C PRO A 198 -10.08 -0.51 -16.40
N PRO A 199 -10.93 -0.32 -17.41
CA PRO A 199 -11.06 0.98 -18.06
C PRO A 199 -11.39 2.03 -17.00
N ALA A 200 -10.77 3.20 -17.09
CA ALA A 200 -11.02 4.29 -16.16
C ALA A 200 -12.53 4.58 -16.11
N PRO A 201 -13.12 4.78 -14.91
CA PRO A 201 -14.52 5.17 -14.82
C PRO A 201 -14.72 6.48 -15.59
N ALA A 202 -15.79 6.56 -16.38
CA ALA A 202 -16.16 7.81 -17.02
C ALA A 202 -16.35 8.90 -15.96
N PRO A 203 -15.89 10.13 -16.20
CA PRO A 203 -16.01 11.23 -15.25
C PRO A 203 -17.48 11.43 -14.87
N ARG A 204 -17.76 11.61 -13.56
CA ARG A 204 -19.13 11.88 -13.09
C ARG A 204 -19.52 13.30 -13.47
N THR A 205 -20.82 13.57 -13.60
CA THR A 205 -21.33 14.91 -13.93
C THR A 205 -20.92 15.97 -12.90
N GLU A 206 -20.68 15.58 -11.64
CA GLU A 206 -20.12 16.46 -10.59
C GLU A 206 -18.66 16.83 -10.83
N ASP A 207 -17.87 15.94 -11.47
CA ASP A 207 -16.48 16.19 -11.86
C ASP A 207 -16.38 17.14 -13.06
N LEU A 208 -17.47 17.28 -13.84
CA LEU A 208 -17.53 18.15 -15.01
C LEU A 208 -17.84 19.60 -14.68
N ALA A 209 -18.14 19.98 -13.43
CA ALA A 209 -18.54 21.35 -13.09
C ALA A 209 -17.48 22.39 -13.51
N GLY A 210 -16.18 22.08 -13.30
CA GLY A 210 -15.07 22.93 -13.75
C GLY A 210 -14.94 22.97 -15.27
N ALA A 211 -15.07 21.80 -15.94
CA ALA A 211 -15.00 21.70 -17.40
C ALA A 211 -16.17 22.43 -18.09
N VAL A 212 -17.39 22.34 -17.55
CA VAL A 212 -18.58 23.06 -18.05
C VAL A 212 -18.38 24.57 -17.93
N PHE A 213 -17.78 25.03 -16.83
CA PHE A 213 -17.46 26.45 -16.65
C PHE A 213 -16.46 26.92 -17.72
N LEU A 214 -15.33 26.24 -17.88
CA LEU A 214 -14.32 26.57 -18.90
C LEU A 214 -14.90 26.52 -20.32
N ALA A 215 -15.70 25.50 -20.62
CA ALA A 215 -16.36 25.37 -21.92
C ALA A 215 -17.39 26.49 -22.17
N THR A 216 -18.07 26.98 -21.13
CA THR A 216 -18.98 28.13 -21.27
C THR A 216 -18.21 29.41 -21.53
N VAL A 217 -17.06 29.61 -20.86
CA VAL A 217 -16.15 30.74 -21.10
C VAL A 217 -15.59 30.71 -22.53
N ALA A 218 -15.19 29.54 -23.02
CA ALA A 218 -14.69 29.35 -24.39
C ALA A 218 -15.69 29.78 -25.48
N LEU A 219 -16.99 29.74 -25.18
CA LEU A 219 -18.07 30.12 -26.09
C LEU A 219 -18.49 31.59 -25.98
N GLU A 220 -17.90 32.37 -25.07
CA GLU A 220 -18.25 33.79 -24.91
C GLU A 220 -18.01 34.57 -26.22
N GLY A 221 -19.03 35.32 -26.64
CA GLY A 221 -18.98 36.10 -27.88
C GLY A 221 -19.36 35.34 -29.16
N LEU A 222 -19.72 34.05 -29.07
CA LEU A 222 -20.34 33.32 -30.16
C LEU A 222 -21.87 33.50 -30.18
N PRO A 223 -22.51 33.43 -31.36
CA PRO A 223 -23.98 33.42 -31.45
C PRO A 223 -24.55 32.23 -30.67
N THR A 224 -25.67 32.46 -29.98
CA THR A 224 -26.35 31.45 -29.17
C THR A 224 -27.76 31.19 -29.73
N PRO A 225 -28.13 29.94 -30.09
CA PRO A 225 -27.29 28.74 -30.08
C PRO A 225 -26.16 28.79 -31.13
N VAL A 226 -25.06 28.06 -30.88
CA VAL A 226 -23.88 28.07 -31.77
C VAL A 226 -24.16 27.30 -33.06
N PRO A 227 -24.09 27.95 -34.24
CA PRO A 227 -24.43 27.32 -35.51
C PRO A 227 -23.25 26.49 -36.07
N PRO A 228 -23.51 25.56 -37.02
CA PRO A 228 -22.51 24.65 -37.57
C PRO A 228 -21.30 25.34 -38.22
N THR A 229 -21.45 26.59 -38.64
CA THR A 229 -20.35 27.38 -39.22
C THR A 229 -19.22 27.70 -38.25
N HIS A 230 -19.39 27.42 -36.94
CA HIS A 230 -18.41 27.69 -35.90
C HIS A 230 -17.81 26.42 -35.28
N VAL A 231 -18.10 25.22 -35.80
CA VAL A 231 -17.65 23.93 -35.24
C VAL A 231 -16.13 23.91 -34.98
N ASP A 232 -15.31 24.23 -35.98
CA ASP A 232 -13.85 24.18 -35.84
C ASP A 232 -13.36 25.17 -34.77
N ARG A 233 -13.93 26.39 -34.78
CA ARG A 233 -13.58 27.44 -33.82
C ARG A 233 -13.95 27.07 -32.38
N VAL A 234 -15.07 26.37 -32.19
CA VAL A 234 -15.48 25.88 -30.86
C VAL A 234 -14.53 24.80 -30.39
N LEU A 235 -14.18 23.83 -31.24
CA LEU A 235 -13.27 22.77 -30.86
C LEU A 235 -11.89 23.32 -30.48
N ASP A 236 -11.35 24.24 -31.29
CA ASP A 236 -10.09 24.91 -31.01
C ASP A 236 -10.14 25.65 -29.66
N ALA A 237 -11.21 26.41 -29.40
CA ALA A 237 -11.37 27.13 -28.14
C ALA A 237 -11.46 26.19 -26.92
N LEU A 238 -12.14 25.05 -27.03
CA LEU A 238 -12.21 24.07 -25.93
C LEU A 238 -10.85 23.42 -25.65
N VAL A 239 -10.06 23.15 -26.70
CA VAL A 239 -8.70 22.61 -26.56
C VAL A 239 -7.74 23.67 -26.01
N GLU A 240 -7.87 24.94 -26.41
CA GLU A 240 -7.07 26.06 -25.87
C GLU A 240 -7.31 26.29 -24.37
N GLU A 241 -8.54 26.09 -23.89
CA GLU A 241 -8.87 26.10 -22.45
C GLU A 241 -8.40 24.85 -21.70
N GLY A 242 -7.75 23.90 -22.40
CA GLY A 242 -7.10 22.74 -21.81
C GLY A 242 -8.01 21.55 -21.53
N LEU A 243 -9.20 21.49 -22.13
CA LEU A 243 -10.10 20.35 -21.95
C LEU A 243 -9.57 19.12 -22.69
N ALA A 244 -9.45 18.01 -21.96
CA ALA A 244 -9.13 16.70 -22.53
C ALA A 244 -10.31 16.15 -23.34
N ARG A 245 -10.04 15.14 -24.17
CA ARG A 245 -11.03 14.51 -25.05
C ARG A 245 -12.32 14.10 -24.33
N GLU A 246 -12.18 13.44 -23.18
CA GLU A 246 -13.30 12.94 -22.39
C GLU A 246 -14.10 14.08 -21.76
N GLU A 247 -13.43 15.16 -21.38
CA GLU A 247 -14.07 16.37 -20.85
C GLU A 247 -14.85 17.09 -21.95
N VAL A 248 -14.26 17.25 -23.14
CA VAL A 248 -14.95 17.81 -24.32
C VAL A 248 -16.23 17.02 -24.60
N LEU A 249 -16.14 15.69 -24.71
CA LEU A 249 -17.32 14.83 -24.95
C LEU A 249 -18.36 14.94 -23.83
N GLY A 250 -17.92 15.09 -22.58
CA GLY A 250 -18.77 15.24 -21.40
C GLY A 250 -19.50 16.58 -21.34
N VAL A 251 -18.89 17.68 -21.81
CA VAL A 251 -19.51 19.01 -21.74
C VAL A 251 -20.48 19.30 -22.89
N LEU A 252 -20.35 18.66 -24.07
CA LEU A 252 -21.19 18.96 -25.25
C LEU A 252 -22.70 19.00 -24.95
N PRO A 253 -23.30 18.06 -24.18
CA PRO A 253 -24.73 18.09 -23.87
C PRO A 253 -25.18 19.28 -23.01
N HIS A 254 -24.24 20.00 -22.40
CA HIS A 254 -24.48 21.13 -21.50
C HIS A 254 -24.27 22.49 -22.19
N LEU A 255 -23.71 22.51 -23.40
CA LEU A 255 -23.41 23.73 -24.13
C LEU A 255 -24.59 24.17 -25.01
N PRO A 256 -24.78 25.49 -25.24
CA PRO A 256 -25.89 26.00 -26.04
C PRO A 256 -25.59 25.86 -27.55
N LEU A 257 -25.57 24.63 -28.04
CA LEU A 257 -25.23 24.27 -29.42
C LEU A 257 -26.49 23.99 -30.23
N GLU A 258 -26.44 24.22 -31.55
CA GLU A 258 -27.41 23.60 -32.45
C GLU A 258 -27.16 22.07 -32.52
N PRO A 259 -28.21 21.24 -32.71
CA PRO A 259 -28.05 19.78 -32.74
C PRO A 259 -27.05 19.27 -33.80
N ALA A 260 -26.94 19.95 -34.94
CA ALA A 260 -25.97 19.65 -35.98
C ALA A 260 -24.53 19.96 -35.51
N THR A 261 -24.34 21.07 -34.80
CA THR A 261 -23.05 21.48 -34.21
C THR A 261 -22.59 20.48 -33.15
N GLU A 262 -23.49 20.02 -32.27
CA GLU A 262 -23.18 19.01 -31.25
C GLU A 262 -22.73 17.68 -31.88
N ALA A 263 -23.44 17.23 -32.93
CA ALA A 263 -23.10 15.99 -33.63
C ALA A 263 -21.75 16.08 -34.35
N ASP A 264 -21.43 17.23 -34.96
CA ASP A 264 -20.15 17.46 -35.63
C ASP A 264 -18.99 17.53 -34.63
N LEU A 265 -19.16 18.27 -33.54
CA LEU A 265 -18.18 18.37 -32.46
C LEU A 265 -17.90 17.02 -31.82
N ARG A 266 -18.92 16.19 -31.58
CA ARG A 266 -18.74 14.83 -31.03
C ARG A 266 -17.85 13.98 -31.93
N ARG A 267 -18.10 14.00 -33.25
CA ARG A 267 -17.28 13.25 -34.23
C ARG A 267 -15.85 13.74 -34.32
N LEU A 268 -15.61 15.04 -34.14
CA LEU A 268 -14.26 15.61 -34.16
C LEU A 268 -13.51 15.36 -32.84
N ALA A 269 -14.17 15.53 -31.70
CA ALA A 269 -13.61 15.26 -30.38
C ALA A 269 -13.17 13.80 -30.21
N GLU A 270 -13.92 12.85 -30.79
CA GLU A 270 -13.53 11.43 -30.81
C GLU A 270 -12.15 11.17 -31.45
N ARG A 271 -11.66 12.09 -32.29
CA ARG A 271 -10.36 12.00 -33.01
C ARG A 271 -9.22 12.74 -32.32
N LEU A 272 -9.47 13.43 -31.19
CA LEU A 272 -8.42 14.05 -30.39
C LEU A 272 -7.51 12.98 -29.76
N PRO A 273 -6.22 13.28 -29.52
CA PRO A 273 -5.35 12.40 -28.73
C PRO A 273 -5.85 12.33 -27.27
N GLU A 274 -5.56 11.20 -26.59
CA GLU A 274 -5.72 11.06 -25.13
C GLU A 274 -4.78 12.00 -24.38
#